data_AF-A0A2N1XYZ8-F1
#
_entry.id   AF-A0A2N1XYZ8-F1
#
_cell.length_a   1.000
_cell.length_b   1.000
_cell.length_c   1.000
_cell.angle_alpha   90.00
_cell.angle_beta   90.00
_cell.angle_gamma   90.00
#
_symmetry.space_group_name_H-M   'P 1'
#
loop_
_entity.id
_entity.type
_entity.pdbx_description
1 polymer ?
#
loop_
_entity_poly.entity_id
_entity_poly.type
_entity_poly.pdbx_seq_one_letter_code
_entity_poly.pdbx_strand_id
1 'polypeptide(L)'
;MTALAQQSRSRRRRRRRAWRGSGRPAIPHITGNQSLWTYYPLASAAGRTAGDLPLYTVPGTGAARYIDAQHIYFTSSMPVVSTFIRSDGVGGLRSWSYGYREAMYNQMGRGMQGFRTLIEEDDAAGLRTTTTF
;
A
#
# COMPACT_ATOMS: atom_id res chain seq x y z
N MET A 1 -69.90 -6.49 16.93
CA MET A 1 -69.38 -6.04 15.63
C MET A 1 -68.74 -4.68 15.87
N THR A 2 -67.45 -4.41 15.81
CA THR A 2 -66.31 -5.05 15.15
C THR A 2 -65.04 -4.44 15.77
N ALA A 3 -64.03 -5.27 16.05
CA ALA A 3 -62.73 -4.85 16.57
C ALA A 3 -61.96 -4.00 15.54
N LEU A 4 -61.29 -2.93 16.01
CA LEU A 4 -60.38 -2.14 15.18
C LEU A 4 -58.96 -2.19 15.77
N ALA A 5 -58.07 -2.71 14.93
CA ALA A 5 -56.76 -3.20 15.24
C ALA A 5 -55.76 -2.11 15.67
N GLN A 6 -54.97 -2.45 16.69
CA GLN A 6 -53.67 -1.83 16.97
C GLN A 6 -52.71 -2.05 15.79
N GLN A 7 -52.20 -0.97 15.20
CA GLN A 7 -51.07 -1.04 14.27
C GLN A 7 -49.85 -0.33 14.85
N SER A 8 -49.00 -1.15 15.48
CA SER A 8 -47.65 -0.82 15.94
C SER A 8 -46.76 -0.43 14.76
N ARG A 9 -46.46 0.87 14.61
CA ARG A 9 -45.47 1.36 13.65
C ARG A 9 -44.07 1.25 14.26
N SER A 10 -43.38 0.18 13.88
CA SER A 10 -41.97 -0.07 14.19
C SER A 10 -41.07 1.02 13.60
N ARG A 11 -40.60 1.94 14.46
CA ARG A 11 -39.52 2.89 14.12
C ARG A 11 -38.21 2.12 13.94
N ARG A 12 -37.91 1.72 12.69
CA ARG A 12 -36.58 1.23 12.29
C ARG A 12 -35.54 2.32 12.52
N ARG A 13 -34.95 2.35 13.71
CA ARG A 13 -33.71 3.09 14.00
C ARG A 13 -32.59 2.50 13.16
N ARG A 14 -32.36 3.05 11.97
CA ARG A 14 -31.13 2.84 11.20
C ARG A 14 -29.96 3.33 12.05
N ARG A 15 -29.33 2.43 12.80
CA ARG A 15 -28.03 2.70 13.43
C ARG A 15 -27.03 2.87 12.29
N ARG A 16 -26.74 4.13 11.93
CA ARG A 16 -25.58 4.49 11.12
C ARG A 16 -24.35 4.08 11.93
N ARG A 17 -23.76 2.93 11.59
CA ARG A 17 -22.50 2.48 12.16
C ARG A 17 -21.41 3.38 11.57
N ALA A 18 -20.95 4.34 12.38
CA ALA A 18 -19.82 5.18 12.05
C ALA A 18 -18.60 4.28 11.79
N TRP A 19 -18.04 4.39 10.58
CA TRP A 19 -16.77 3.77 10.23
C TRP A 19 -15.66 4.65 10.82
N ARG A 20 -15.21 4.33 12.03
CA ARG A 20 -14.03 4.95 12.66
C ARG A 20 -12.82 4.14 12.18
N GLY A 21 -12.27 4.56 11.03
CA GLY A 21 -11.06 3.97 10.45
C GLY A 21 -9.83 4.33 11.29
N SER A 22 -9.50 3.47 12.25
CA SER A 22 -8.17 3.38 12.86
C SER A 22 -8.00 2.03 13.57
N GLY A 23 -8.32 0.95 12.86
CA GLY A 23 -8.06 -0.41 13.31
C GLY A 23 -7.18 -1.10 12.27
N ARG A 24 -5.93 -1.41 12.64
CA ARG A 24 -5.18 -2.47 11.96
C ARG A 24 -6.13 -3.66 11.80
N PRO A 25 -6.33 -4.23 10.61
CA PRO A 25 -7.24 -5.36 10.46
C PRO A 25 -6.80 -6.47 11.39
N ALA A 26 -7.62 -6.78 12.40
CA ALA A 26 -7.44 -7.98 13.21
C ALA A 26 -7.69 -9.17 12.28
N ILE A 27 -6.66 -9.97 12.04
CA ILE A 27 -6.74 -11.15 11.19
C ILE A 27 -7.18 -12.32 12.08
N PRO A 28 -8.43 -12.82 11.97
CA PRO A 28 -8.87 -13.95 12.77
C PRO A 28 -8.25 -15.24 12.22
N HIS A 29 -7.95 -16.18 13.13
CA HIS A 29 -7.49 -17.57 12.94
C HIS A 29 -6.15 -17.78 12.20
N ILE A 30 -5.03 -17.56 12.88
CA ILE A 30 -3.68 -17.78 12.31
C ILE A 30 -3.25 -19.25 12.53
N THR A 31 -3.66 -20.13 11.63
CA THR A 31 -3.10 -21.49 11.49
C THR A 31 -2.97 -21.89 10.01
N GLY A 32 -3.12 -20.91 9.09
CA GLY A 32 -2.95 -21.09 7.65
C GLY A 32 -2.01 -20.04 7.05
N ASN A 33 -1.47 -20.32 5.86
CA ASN A 33 -0.67 -19.37 5.08
C ASN A 33 -1.54 -18.18 4.67
N GLN A 34 -1.49 -17.11 5.45
CA GLN A 34 -2.15 -15.84 5.16
C GLN A 34 -1.16 -14.85 4.56
N SER A 35 -1.63 -14.07 3.60
CA SER A 35 -0.87 -13.05 2.87
C SER A 35 -1.71 -11.77 2.81
N LEU A 36 -1.13 -10.65 3.23
CA LEU A 36 -1.75 -9.34 3.21
C LEU A 36 -0.87 -8.35 2.45
N TRP A 37 -1.49 -7.63 1.51
CA TRP A 37 -0.83 -6.60 0.72
C TRP A 37 -1.43 -5.24 1.05
N THR A 38 -0.59 -4.28 1.39
CA THR A 38 -0.98 -2.89 1.63
C THR A 38 -0.50 -2.02 0.49
N TYR A 39 -1.43 -1.27 -0.11
CA TYR A 39 -1.16 -0.42 -1.27
C TYR A 39 -1.26 1.06 -0.89
N TYR A 40 -0.37 1.88 -1.44
CA TYR A 40 -0.42 3.33 -1.35
C TYR A 40 -0.17 3.96 -2.72
N PRO A 41 -0.73 5.15 -3.00
CA PRO A 41 -0.35 5.92 -4.17
C PRO A 41 1.16 6.20 -4.18
N LEU A 42 1.84 6.05 -5.32
CA LEU A 42 3.29 6.28 -5.44
C LEU A 42 3.71 7.69 -5.00
N ALA A 43 2.87 8.70 -5.28
CA ALA A 43 3.08 10.08 -4.83
C ALA A 43 2.87 10.29 -3.31
N SER A 44 2.41 9.27 -2.57
CA SER A 44 2.21 9.33 -1.12
C SER A 44 3.48 8.98 -0.37
N ALA A 45 3.63 9.53 0.83
CA ALA A 45 4.63 9.07 1.79
C ALA A 45 4.29 7.72 2.44
N ALA A 46 3.09 7.15 2.20
CA ALA A 46 2.60 5.92 2.85
C ALA A 46 2.68 5.93 4.39
N GLY A 47 2.64 7.11 5.02
CA GLY A 47 2.82 7.27 6.47
C GLY A 47 4.24 6.98 6.98
N ARG A 48 5.24 6.89 6.09
CA ARG A 48 6.65 6.71 6.42
C ARG A 48 7.23 7.99 7.03
N THR A 49 8.13 7.82 8.00
CA THR A 49 8.82 8.91 8.70
C THR A 49 10.28 9.04 8.27
N ALA A 50 10.95 10.11 8.70
CA ALA A 50 12.38 10.30 8.42
C ALA A 50 13.20 9.22 9.13
N GLY A 51 13.76 8.28 8.35
CA GLY A 51 14.52 7.12 8.85
C GLY A 51 14.01 5.80 8.30
N ASP A 52 12.72 5.74 7.94
CA ASP A 52 12.13 4.57 7.28
C ASP A 52 12.58 4.48 5.81
N LEU A 53 12.44 3.28 5.22
CA LEU A 53 12.54 3.14 3.77
C LEU A 53 11.43 3.99 3.10
N PRO A 54 11.78 5.03 2.34
CA PRO A 54 10.79 5.84 1.66
C PRO A 54 10.10 5.04 0.55
N LEU A 55 8.78 5.25 0.38
CA LEU A 55 8.01 4.56 -0.66
C LEU A 55 8.52 4.92 -2.06
N TYR A 56 8.82 6.18 -2.29
CA TYR A 56 9.32 6.64 -3.58
C TYR A 56 10.43 7.68 -3.41
N THR A 57 11.54 7.49 -4.13
CA THR A 57 12.63 8.48 -4.19
C THR A 57 13.21 8.62 -5.60
N VAL A 58 13.75 9.80 -5.86
CA VAL A 58 14.51 10.13 -7.07
C VAL A 58 15.88 10.63 -6.60
N PRO A 59 16.99 10.25 -7.26
CA PRO A 59 18.31 10.78 -6.94
C PRO A 59 18.32 12.32 -6.95
N GLY A 60 18.88 12.92 -5.90
CA GLY A 60 18.94 14.38 -5.75
C GLY A 60 19.85 15.05 -6.79
N THR A 61 20.93 14.37 -7.20
CA THR A 61 21.94 14.90 -8.12
C THR A 61 21.63 14.53 -9.58
N GLY A 62 21.70 15.51 -10.48
CA GLY A 62 21.44 15.33 -11.92
C GLY A 62 22.26 14.21 -12.58
N ALA A 63 23.51 14.02 -12.20
CA ALA A 63 24.38 12.99 -12.77
C ALA A 63 23.98 11.55 -12.41
N ALA A 64 23.22 11.35 -11.33
CA ALA A 64 22.71 10.04 -10.92
C ALA A 64 21.30 9.75 -11.46
N ARG A 65 20.66 10.76 -12.07
CA ARG A 65 19.30 10.66 -12.58
C ARG A 65 19.29 9.96 -13.93
N TYR A 66 18.47 8.93 -14.05
CA TYR A 66 18.12 8.36 -15.35
C TYR A 66 17.06 9.23 -16.04
N ILE A 67 17.51 10.31 -16.67
CA ILE A 67 16.68 11.15 -17.55
C ILE A 67 17.41 11.26 -18.89
N ASP A 68 16.68 11.02 -19.97
CA ASP A 68 17.09 11.33 -21.33
C ASP A 68 15.98 12.15 -22.03
N ALA A 69 16.12 12.39 -23.34
CA ALA A 69 15.14 13.18 -24.10
C ALA A 69 13.74 12.53 -24.19
N GLN A 70 13.60 11.26 -23.80
CA GLN A 70 12.39 10.46 -23.97
C GLN A 70 11.74 10.08 -22.63
N HIS A 71 12.49 10.10 -21.53
CA HIS A 71 12.05 9.63 -20.22
C HIS A 71 11.94 10.76 -19.19
N ILE A 72 10.84 10.75 -18.43
CA ILE A 72 10.67 11.59 -17.24
C ILE A 72 10.29 10.76 -16.01
N TYR A 73 10.56 11.34 -14.84
CA TYR A 73 10.09 10.76 -13.60
C TYR A 73 8.58 10.86 -13.45
N PHE A 74 7.98 9.72 -13.12
CA PHE A 74 6.56 9.60 -12.93
C PHE A 74 6.19 9.94 -11.48
N THR A 75 5.38 10.99 -11.29
CA THR A 75 4.91 11.45 -9.97
C THR A 75 3.38 11.25 -9.82
N SER A 76 2.85 10.13 -10.31
CA SER A 76 1.41 9.89 -10.35
C SER A 76 0.86 9.19 -9.10
N SER A 77 -0.47 9.13 -8.99
CA SER A 77 -1.24 8.51 -7.91
C SER A 77 -1.44 6.99 -8.07
N MET A 78 -0.64 6.31 -8.91
CA MET A 78 -0.80 4.87 -9.12
C MET A 78 -0.59 4.10 -7.80
N PRO A 79 -1.46 3.14 -7.45
CA PRO A 79 -1.25 2.31 -6.27
C PRO A 79 -0.05 1.38 -6.47
N VAL A 80 0.89 1.43 -5.53
CA VAL A 80 2.04 0.53 -5.44
C VAL A 80 2.02 -0.20 -4.10
N VAL A 81 2.69 -1.36 -4.03
CA VAL A 81 2.78 -2.13 -2.78
C VAL A 81 3.70 -1.39 -1.83
N SER A 82 3.20 -1.06 -0.65
CA SER A 82 3.99 -0.46 0.43
C SER A 82 4.52 -1.53 1.36
N THR A 83 3.67 -2.49 1.73
CA THR A 83 3.99 -3.53 2.71
C THR A 83 3.33 -4.84 2.35
N PHE A 84 4.06 -5.93 2.53
CA PHE A 84 3.58 -7.30 2.44
C PHE A 84 3.73 -7.97 3.80
N ILE A 85 2.67 -8.60 4.30
CA ILE A 85 2.71 -9.38 5.54
C ILE A 85 2.31 -10.80 5.23
N ARG A 86 3.09 -11.77 5.70
CA ARG A 86 2.81 -13.20 5.52
C ARG A 86 2.91 -13.95 6.83
N SER A 87 2.00 -14.89 7.04
CA SER A 87 2.11 -15.90 8.10
C SER A 87 3.24 -16.88 7.80
N ASP A 88 4.03 -17.22 8.81
CA ASP A 88 5.08 -18.25 8.73
C ASP A 88 4.56 -19.68 8.91
N GLY A 89 3.25 -19.84 9.10
CA GLY A 89 2.60 -21.15 9.27
C GLY A 89 2.75 -21.76 10.65
N VAL A 90 3.54 -21.15 11.55
CA VAL A 90 3.74 -21.60 12.95
C VAL A 90 3.23 -20.57 13.98
N GLY A 91 2.54 -19.53 13.51
CA GLY A 91 1.85 -18.53 14.33
C GLY A 91 2.54 -17.17 14.39
N GLY A 92 3.68 -17.01 13.70
CA GLY A 92 4.36 -15.73 13.52
C GLY A 92 3.94 -15.01 12.24
N LEU A 93 4.28 -13.72 12.19
CA LEU A 93 4.09 -12.86 11.01
C LEU A 93 5.43 -12.30 10.59
N ARG A 94 5.73 -12.38 9.29
CA ARG A 94 6.86 -11.70 8.66
C ARG A 94 6.35 -10.56 7.79
N SER A 95 7.03 -9.43 7.84
CA SER A 95 6.67 -8.20 7.15
C SER A 95 7.82 -7.76 6.25
N TRP A 96 7.46 -7.32 5.05
CA TRP A 96 8.37 -6.74 4.08
C TRP A 96 7.88 -5.37 3.67
N SER A 97 8.75 -4.40 3.76
CA SER A 97 8.52 -3.03 3.31
C SER A 97 9.16 -2.82 1.94
N TYR A 98 8.41 -2.26 1.00
CA TYR A 98 8.92 -1.95 -0.34
C TYR A 98 9.15 -0.45 -0.50
N GLY A 99 10.18 -0.14 -1.29
CA GLY A 99 10.52 1.20 -1.74
C GLY A 99 10.88 1.15 -3.22
N TYR A 100 10.49 2.18 -3.94
CA TYR A 100 10.68 2.30 -5.37
C TYR A 100 11.54 3.52 -5.68
N ARG A 101 12.38 3.43 -6.71
CA ARG A 101 13.09 4.60 -7.23
C ARG A 101 12.91 4.75 -8.71
N GLU A 102 12.97 6.01 -9.13
CA GLU A 102 13.11 6.38 -10.54
C GLU A 102 12.03 5.71 -11.40
N ALA A 103 10.77 6.08 -11.16
CA ALA A 103 9.65 5.59 -11.95
C ALA A 103 9.72 6.21 -13.35
N MET A 104 9.91 5.38 -14.37
CA MET A 104 10.18 5.81 -15.74
C MET A 104 8.90 5.91 -16.55
N TYR A 105 8.68 7.08 -17.14
CA TYR A 105 7.62 7.32 -18.11
C TYR A 105 8.20 7.80 -19.43
N ASN A 106 7.86 7.10 -20.51
CA ASN A 106 8.27 7.45 -21.86
C ASN A 106 7.25 8.40 -22.49
N GLN A 107 7.70 9.62 -22.83
CA GLN A 107 6.86 10.68 -23.36
C GLN A 107 6.45 10.48 -24.83
N MET A 108 7.07 9.55 -25.56
CA MET A 108 6.74 9.26 -26.96
C MET A 108 5.57 8.28 -27.11
N GLY A 109 4.70 8.18 -26.09
CA GLY A 109 3.47 7.39 -26.14
C GLY A 109 3.62 5.92 -25.73
N ARG A 110 4.80 5.47 -25.27
CA ARG A 110 4.98 4.11 -24.71
C ARG A 110 4.49 3.98 -23.27
N GLY A 111 4.21 5.09 -22.60
CA GLY A 111 3.65 5.12 -21.25
C GLY A 111 4.68 4.80 -20.17
N MET A 112 4.21 4.28 -19.04
CA MET A 112 5.08 3.92 -17.91
C MET A 112 5.83 2.62 -18.22
N GLN A 113 7.15 2.66 -18.03
CA GLN A 113 8.03 1.51 -18.24
C GLN A 113 8.33 0.73 -16.95
N GLY A 114 8.00 1.30 -15.79
CA GLY A 114 8.20 0.70 -14.48
C GLY A 114 9.17 1.51 -13.63
N PHE A 115 9.85 0.84 -12.71
CA PHE A 115 10.82 1.43 -11.79
C PHE A 115 12.21 0.93 -12.13
N ARG A 116 13.20 1.82 -12.11
CA ARG A 116 14.59 1.41 -12.31
C ARG A 116 15.14 0.64 -11.12
N THR A 117 14.75 1.02 -9.90
CA THR A 117 15.20 0.34 -8.68
C THR A 117 14.02 -0.05 -7.81
N LEU A 118 14.05 -1.29 -7.34
CA LEU A 118 13.20 -1.82 -6.30
C LEU A 118 14.05 -2.08 -5.05
N ILE A 119 13.57 -1.64 -3.90
CA ILE A 119 14.18 -1.91 -2.60
C ILE A 119 13.15 -2.68 -1.79
N GLU A 120 13.56 -3.84 -1.28
CA GLU A 120 12.80 -4.66 -0.37
C GLU A 120 13.53 -4.67 0.97
N GLU A 121 12.82 -4.38 2.04
CA GLU A 121 13.31 -4.45 3.41
C GLU A 121 12.53 -5.52 4.16
N ASP A 122 13.25 -6.49 4.68
CA ASP A 122 12.70 -7.48 5.60
C ASP A 122 12.72 -6.89 7.02
N ASP A 123 11.54 -6.51 7.52
CA ASP A 123 11.42 -5.79 8.80
C ASP A 123 11.87 -6.68 9.99
N ALA A 124 11.79 -8.01 9.84
CA ALA A 124 12.16 -8.95 10.90
C ALA A 124 13.68 -9.23 10.93
N ALA A 125 14.31 -9.29 9.75
CA ALA A 125 15.75 -9.54 9.63
C ALA A 125 16.60 -8.26 9.56
N GLY A 126 15.98 -7.09 9.34
CA GLY A 126 16.67 -5.83 9.08
C GLY A 126 17.47 -5.86 7.77
N LEU A 127 17.14 -6.76 6.84
CA LEU A 127 17.87 -6.96 5.60
C LEU A 127 17.25 -6.12 4.49
N ARG A 128 18.09 -5.35 3.78
CA ARG A 128 17.69 -4.59 2.59
C ARG A 128 18.26 -5.22 1.33
N THR A 129 17.38 -5.63 0.43
CA THR A 129 17.73 -6.10 -0.91
C THR A 129 17.40 -4.99 -1.91
N THR A 130 18.40 -4.57 -2.68
CA THR A 130 18.22 -3.55 -3.73
C THR A 130 18.45 -4.20 -5.09
N THR A 131 17.44 -4.14 -5.95
CA THR A 131 17.48 -4.64 -7.32
C THR A 131 17.38 -3.47 -8.29
N THR A 132 18.34 -3.36 -9.21
CA THR A 132 18.34 -2.34 -10.27
C THR A 132 18.25 -3.05 -11.62
N PHE A 133 17.39 -2.55 -12.50
CA PHE A 133 17.14 -3.07 -13.84
C PHE A 133 17.89 -2.28 -14.92
#